data_AF-A0A356V562-F1
#
_entry.id   AF-A0A356V562-F1
#
_cell.length_a   1.000
_cell.length_b   1.000
_cell.length_c   1.000
_cell.angle_alpha   90.00
_cell.angle_beta   90.00
_cell.angle_gamma   90.00
#
_symmetry.space_group_name_H-M   'P 1'
#
loop_
_entity.id
_entity.type
_entity.pdbx_description
1 polymer ?
#
loop_
_entity_poly.entity_id
_entity_poly.type
_entity_poly.pdbx_seq_one_letter_code
_entity_poly.pdbx_strand_id
1 'polypeptide(L)'
;MTDKPDKNTDPQGGLETYFAAARKTGLQPSPDLFARILADAQTSKTASLASQSPKFPRKRTGVFANILADIGGWPAAAGMGLATIVGVWIGFSQPVGLDFLADSLLGSNNFLVDLETGFDTEIWEG
;
A
#
# COMPACT_ATOMS: atom_id res chain seq x y z
N MET A 1 -23.21 -6.06 -42.40
CA MET A 1 -23.06 -6.51 -41.00
C MET A 1 -21.67 -7.10 -40.85
N THR A 2 -20.72 -6.30 -40.39
CA THR A 2 -19.34 -6.71 -40.16
C THR A 2 -19.15 -6.77 -38.65
N ASP A 3 -19.17 -8.00 -38.11
CA ASP A 3 -18.84 -8.24 -36.71
C ASP A 3 -17.34 -7.97 -36.52
N LYS A 4 -17.04 -7.09 -35.57
CA LYS A 4 -15.69 -6.67 -35.23
C LYS A 4 -15.29 -7.48 -34.00
N PRO A 5 -14.22 -8.30 -34.04
CA PRO A 5 -13.79 -9.01 -32.85
C PRO A 5 -13.29 -7.99 -31.82
N ASP A 6 -14.02 -7.93 -30.73
CA ASP A 6 -13.76 -7.28 -29.47
C ASP A 6 -12.42 -7.75 -28.90
N LYS A 7 -11.38 -6.93 -29.10
CA LYS A 7 -10.06 -7.06 -28.48
C LYS A 7 -10.07 -6.68 -27.00
N ASN A 8 -11.12 -7.02 -26.24
CA ASN A 8 -11.09 -6.92 -24.79
C ASN A 8 -10.74 -8.28 -24.18
N THR A 9 -9.60 -8.82 -24.62
CA THR A 9 -9.01 -10.00 -23.99
C THR A 9 -8.28 -9.51 -22.75
N ASP A 10 -9.02 -9.37 -21.65
CA ASP A 10 -8.40 -9.24 -20.35
C ASP A 10 -7.51 -10.47 -20.14
N PRO A 11 -6.19 -10.32 -19.89
CA PRO A 11 -5.30 -11.45 -19.63
C PRO A 11 -5.75 -12.28 -18.41
N GLN A 12 -6.70 -11.76 -17.61
CA GLN A 12 -7.30 -12.42 -16.47
C GLN A 12 -8.48 -13.35 -16.85
N GLY A 13 -9.23 -13.05 -17.92
CA GLY A 13 -10.42 -13.84 -18.31
C GLY A 13 -10.08 -15.22 -18.87
N GLY A 14 -8.92 -15.35 -19.52
CA GLY A 14 -8.41 -16.65 -19.99
C GLY A 14 -8.00 -17.57 -18.83
N LEU A 15 -7.32 -17.03 -17.81
CA LEU A 15 -6.85 -17.79 -16.65
C LEU A 15 -7.99 -18.35 -15.81
N GLU A 16 -9.09 -17.60 -15.68
CA GLU A 16 -10.26 -18.06 -14.92
C GLU A 16 -10.87 -19.34 -15.50
N THR A 17 -10.84 -19.49 -16.83
CA THR A 17 -11.31 -20.72 -17.49
C THR A 17 -10.43 -21.93 -17.13
N TYR A 18 -9.10 -21.76 -17.08
CA TYR A 18 -8.18 -22.80 -16.67
C TYR A 18 -8.32 -23.15 -15.18
N PHE A 19 -8.52 -22.16 -14.31
CA PHE A 19 -8.75 -22.38 -12.87
C PHE A 19 -10.09 -23.08 -12.60
N ALA A 20 -11.14 -22.74 -13.33
CA ALA A 20 -12.44 -23.41 -13.24
C ALA A 20 -12.34 -24.90 -13.63
N ALA A 21 -11.56 -25.23 -14.67
CA ALA A 21 -11.29 -26.61 -15.07
C ALA A 21 -10.45 -27.35 -14.00
N ALA A 22 -9.43 -26.71 -13.44
CA ALA A 22 -8.59 -27.29 -12.39
C ALA A 22 -9.38 -27.61 -11.11
N ARG A 23 -10.29 -26.73 -10.66
CA ARG A 23 -11.15 -26.97 -9.48
C ARG A 23 -12.08 -28.17 -9.64
N LYS A 24 -12.63 -28.38 -10.85
CA LYS A 24 -13.48 -29.54 -11.15
C LYS A 24 -12.70 -30.86 -11.15
N THR A 25 -11.41 -30.78 -11.44
CA THR A 25 -10.50 -31.92 -11.54
C THR A 25 -9.63 -31.99 -10.30
N GLY A 26 -10.24 -31.87 -9.11
CA GLY A 26 -9.54 -31.87 -7.84
C GLY A 26 -8.87 -33.22 -7.58
N LEU A 27 -7.62 -33.38 -8.03
CA LEU A 27 -6.78 -34.51 -7.63
C LEU A 27 -6.53 -34.38 -6.14
N GLN A 28 -7.09 -35.30 -5.36
CA GLN A 28 -6.79 -35.37 -3.94
C GLN A 28 -5.32 -35.80 -3.79
N PRO A 29 -4.46 -35.02 -3.11
CA PRO A 29 -3.08 -35.39 -2.93
C PRO A 29 -2.99 -36.71 -2.17
N SER A 30 -1.97 -37.52 -2.48
CA SER A 30 -1.77 -38.78 -1.74
C SER A 30 -1.53 -38.48 -0.26
N PRO A 31 -2.02 -39.34 0.66
CA PRO A 31 -1.84 -39.13 2.10
C PRO A 31 -0.36 -38.99 2.51
N ASP A 32 0.54 -39.70 1.84
CA ASP A 32 1.99 -39.62 2.08
C ASP A 32 2.56 -38.25 1.71
N LEU A 33 2.18 -37.70 0.55
CA LEU A 33 2.60 -36.35 0.14
C LEU A 33 2.09 -35.30 1.12
N PHE A 34 0.83 -35.43 1.56
CA PHE A 34 0.24 -34.49 2.51
C PHE A 34 0.95 -34.54 3.87
N ALA A 35 1.30 -35.74 4.36
CA ALA A 35 2.08 -35.90 5.59
C ALA A 35 3.46 -35.26 5.49
N ARG A 36 4.16 -35.41 4.35
CA ARG A 36 5.45 -34.76 4.10
C ARG A 36 5.34 -33.24 4.05
N ILE A 37 4.32 -32.70 3.39
CA ILE A 37 4.06 -31.26 3.35
C ILE A 37 3.82 -30.72 4.76
N LEU A 38 3.07 -31.44 5.60
CA LEU A 38 2.82 -31.02 6.98
C LEU A 38 4.10 -31.03 7.83
N ALA A 39 4.95 -32.06 7.68
CA ALA A 39 6.24 -32.12 8.38
C ALA A 39 7.20 -31.01 7.93
N ASP A 40 7.24 -30.71 6.62
CA ASP A 40 8.03 -29.63 6.06
C ASP A 40 7.52 -28.25 6.52
N ALA A 41 6.20 -28.06 6.57
CA ALA A 41 5.58 -26.84 7.09
C ALA A 41 5.87 -26.62 8.58
N GLN A 42 5.88 -27.68 9.41
CA GLN A 42 6.28 -27.60 10.82
C GLN A 42 7.74 -27.18 10.98
N THR A 43 8.62 -27.72 10.14
CA THR A 43 10.04 -27.36 10.10
C THR A 43 10.23 -25.89 9.67
N SER A 44 9.49 -25.46 8.65
CA SER A 44 9.52 -24.10 8.11
C SER A 44 8.96 -23.05 9.07
N LYS A 45 7.91 -23.37 9.85
CA LYS A 45 7.41 -22.49 10.91
C LYS A 45 8.47 -22.22 11.98
N THR A 46 9.23 -23.25 12.34
CA THR A 46 10.32 -23.13 13.31
C THR A 46 11.50 -22.34 12.73
N ALA A 47 11.85 -22.58 11.46
CA ALA A 47 12.89 -21.84 10.76
C ALA A 47 12.52 -20.36 10.53
N SER A 48 11.26 -20.04 10.25
CA SER A 48 10.76 -18.66 10.11
C SER A 48 10.76 -17.89 11.43
N LEU A 49 10.58 -18.58 12.56
CA LEU A 49 10.77 -18.00 13.89
C LEU A 49 12.25 -17.84 14.24
N ALA A 50 13.11 -18.79 13.83
CA ALA A 50 14.55 -18.75 14.05
C ALA A 50 15.29 -17.73 13.17
N SER A 51 14.76 -17.40 11.98
CA SER A 51 15.31 -16.39 11.06
C SER A 51 14.94 -14.95 11.43
N GLN A 52 14.24 -14.72 12.55
CA GLN A 52 13.94 -13.38 13.04
C GLN A 52 15.13 -12.59 13.57
N SER A 53 16.36 -13.13 13.61
CA SER A 53 17.57 -12.29 13.72
C SER A 53 18.85 -13.09 13.47
N PRO A 54 19.73 -12.70 12.52
CA PRO A 54 21.15 -12.81 12.81
C PRO A 54 21.43 -11.90 14.00
N LYS A 55 22.05 -12.45 15.06
CA LYS A 55 22.52 -11.73 16.26
C LYS A 55 23.63 -10.74 15.87
N PHE A 56 23.32 -9.72 15.08
CA PHE A 56 24.16 -8.55 14.98
C PHE A 56 23.98 -7.72 16.24
N PRO A 57 25.02 -7.03 16.73
CA PRO A 57 24.86 -6.10 17.83
C PRO A 57 23.76 -5.11 17.46
N ARG A 58 22.70 -5.07 18.28
CA ARG A 58 21.56 -4.16 18.09
C ARG A 58 22.12 -2.74 18.18
N LYS A 59 22.50 -2.15 17.03
CA LYS A 59 22.77 -0.71 16.93
C LYS A 59 21.55 -0.03 17.54
N ARG A 60 21.76 0.99 18.37
CA ARG A 60 20.68 1.79 18.96
C ARG A 60 19.75 2.26 17.83
N THR A 61 18.66 1.53 17.62
CA THR A 61 17.69 1.84 16.58
C THR A 61 16.93 3.08 17.05
N GLY A 62 16.88 4.11 16.21
CA GLY A 62 16.13 5.32 16.51
C GLY A 62 14.65 5.02 16.74
N VAL A 63 13.94 5.95 17.41
CA VAL A 63 12.51 5.80 17.77
C VAL A 63 11.65 5.37 16.58
N PHE A 64 11.85 5.99 15.41
CA PHE A 64 11.14 5.65 14.18
C PHE A 64 11.36 4.22 13.70
N ALA A 65 12.56 3.66 13.89
CA ALA A 65 12.84 2.29 13.48
C ALA A 65 12.14 1.26 14.39
N ASN A 66 11.92 1.59 15.67
CA ASN A 66 11.10 0.75 16.55
C ASN A 66 9.62 0.82 16.14
N ILE A 67 9.08 2.01 15.85
CA ILE A 67 7.70 2.16 15.36
C ILE A 67 7.49 1.36 14.06
N LEU A 68 8.42 1.46 13.11
CA LEU A 68 8.35 0.67 11.88
C LEU A 68 8.42 -0.83 12.17
N ALA A 69 9.27 -1.28 13.09
CA ALA A 69 9.35 -2.70 13.47
C ALA A 69 8.02 -3.21 14.05
N ASP A 70 7.33 -2.41 14.86
CA ASP A 70 6.04 -2.77 15.46
C ASP A 70 4.90 -2.87 14.44
N ILE A 71 4.97 -2.12 13.34
CA ILE A 71 3.91 -2.05 12.30
C ILE A 71 4.17 -3.03 11.13
N GLY A 72 5.30 -3.75 11.13
CA GLY A 72 5.61 -4.76 10.10
C GLY A 72 7.00 -4.63 9.45
N GLY A 73 7.84 -3.74 9.96
CA GLY A 73 9.24 -3.59 9.60
C GLY A 73 9.47 -3.02 8.20
N TRP A 74 10.43 -3.60 7.48
CA TRP A 74 10.84 -3.13 6.15
C TRP A 74 9.72 -3.15 5.10
N PRO A 75 8.82 -4.15 5.04
CA PRO A 75 7.63 -4.09 4.19
C PRO A 75 6.73 -2.87 4.44
N ALA A 76 6.52 -2.49 5.70
CA ALA A 76 5.73 -1.31 6.04
C ALA A 76 6.41 -0.02 5.56
N ALA A 77 7.74 0.07 5.70
CA ALA A 77 8.53 1.19 5.19
C ALA A 77 8.45 1.32 3.66
N ALA A 78 8.52 0.19 2.95
CA ALA A 78 8.39 0.16 1.49
C ALA A 78 6.99 0.62 1.04
N GLY A 79 5.94 0.17 1.72
CA GLY A 79 4.57 0.63 1.46
C GLY A 79 4.39 2.13 1.69
N MET A 80 4.95 2.65 2.78
CA MET A 80 4.91 4.09 3.09
C MET A 80 5.65 4.93 2.03
N GLY A 81 6.80 4.47 1.56
CA GLY A 81 7.54 5.14 0.47
C GLY A 81 6.81 5.11 -0.87
N LEU A 82 6.12 4.01 -1.19
CA LEU A 82 5.27 3.98 -2.38
C LEU A 82 4.04 4.90 -2.24
N ALA A 83 3.43 4.96 -1.05
CA ALA A 83 2.31 5.84 -0.79
C ALA A 83 2.70 7.33 -0.94
N THR A 84 3.90 7.73 -0.49
CA THR A 84 4.37 9.10 -0.70
C THR A 84 4.61 9.41 -2.17
N ILE A 85 5.23 8.50 -2.93
CA ILE A 85 5.43 8.66 -4.38
C ILE A 85 4.08 8.78 -5.11
N VAL A 86 3.12 7.93 -4.76
CA VAL A 86 1.76 7.97 -5.34
C VAL A 86 1.05 9.28 -4.96
N GLY A 87 1.17 9.74 -3.72
CA GLY A 87 0.61 11.02 -3.28
C GLY A 87 1.21 12.20 -4.06
N VAL A 88 2.52 12.21 -4.27
CA VAL A 88 3.20 13.23 -5.08
C VAL A 88 2.75 13.17 -6.54
N TRP A 89 2.61 11.98 -7.12
CA TRP A 89 2.11 11.79 -8.48
C TRP A 89 0.69 12.34 -8.66
N ILE A 90 -0.22 12.00 -7.73
CA ILE A 90 -1.61 12.48 -7.75
C ILE A 90 -1.67 14.00 -7.55
N GLY A 91 -0.84 14.55 -6.67
CA GLY A 91 -0.78 15.99 -6.43
C GLY A 91 -0.26 16.78 -7.63
N PHE A 92 0.69 16.23 -8.38
CA PHE A 92 1.24 16.88 -9.58
C PHE A 92 0.29 16.79 -10.79
N SER A 93 -0.32 15.64 -11.03
CA SER A 93 -1.27 15.45 -12.13
C SER A 93 -2.68 15.47 -11.56
N GLN A 94 -3.20 16.65 -11.21
CA GLN A 94 -4.59 16.81 -10.74
C GLN A 94 -5.55 16.09 -11.70
N PRO A 95 -6.16 14.95 -11.32
CA PRO A 95 -7.17 14.31 -12.14
C PRO A 95 -8.37 15.23 -12.36
N VAL A 96 -8.91 15.20 -13.58
CA VAL A 96 -10.13 15.93 -13.96
C VAL A 96 -11.25 15.66 -12.93
N GLY A 97 -11.70 16.71 -12.23
CA GLY A 97 -12.73 16.64 -11.20
C GLY A 97 -12.27 16.94 -9.76
N LEU A 98 -10.96 16.97 -9.47
CA LEU A 98 -10.48 17.48 -8.17
C LEU A 98 -10.71 18.99 -8.03
N ASP A 99 -10.78 19.74 -9.13
CA ASP A 99 -11.08 21.18 -9.12
C ASP A 99 -12.45 21.46 -8.50
N PHE A 100 -13.47 20.67 -8.85
CA PHE A 100 -14.81 20.82 -8.31
C PHE A 100 -14.87 20.47 -6.81
N LEU A 101 -14.12 19.46 -6.37
CA LEU A 101 -14.03 19.11 -4.95
C LEU A 101 -13.23 20.14 -4.16
N ALA A 102 -12.13 20.66 -4.72
CA ALA A 102 -11.35 21.73 -4.11
C ALA A 102 -12.17 23.02 -4.00
N ASP A 103 -12.91 23.39 -5.05
CA ASP A 103 -13.80 24.55 -5.02
C ASP A 103 -14.97 24.36 -4.05
N SER A 104 -15.55 23.16 -3.98
CA SER A 104 -16.61 22.86 -3.01
C SER A 104 -16.12 22.80 -1.55
N LEU A 105 -14.90 22.31 -1.30
CA LEU A 105 -14.39 22.11 0.06
C LEU A 105 -13.59 23.31 0.59
N LEU A 106 -12.72 23.90 -0.23
CA LEU A 106 -11.98 25.13 0.11
C LEU A 106 -12.78 26.40 -0.23
N GLY A 107 -13.52 26.43 -1.35
CA GLY A 107 -14.29 27.62 -1.75
C GLY A 107 -15.55 27.86 -0.91
N SER A 108 -16.08 26.83 -0.24
CA SER A 108 -17.26 26.95 0.65
C SER A 108 -17.01 27.81 1.90
N ASN A 109 -15.76 27.97 2.36
CA ASN A 109 -15.45 28.64 3.63
C ASN A 109 -14.28 29.63 3.54
N ASN A 110 -14.12 30.30 2.41
CA ASN A 110 -13.23 31.45 2.30
C ASN A 110 -13.83 32.65 3.05
N PHE A 111 -13.99 32.54 4.38
CA PHE A 111 -13.73 33.68 5.24
C PHE A 111 -12.26 33.99 5.01
N LEU A 112 -12.00 35.02 4.21
CA LEU A 112 -10.70 35.66 4.13
C LEU A 112 -10.19 35.78 5.56
N VAL A 113 -9.20 34.96 5.92
CA VAL A 113 -8.46 35.19 7.14
C VAL A 113 -7.71 36.47 6.85
N ASP A 114 -8.32 37.58 7.25
CA ASP A 114 -7.68 38.88 7.29
C ASP A 114 -6.58 38.75 8.35
N LEU A 115 -5.43 38.23 7.93
CA LEU A 115 -4.15 38.45 8.59
C LEU A 115 -3.81 39.93 8.37
N GLU A 116 -4.66 40.86 8.82
CA GLU A 116 -4.22 42.22 9.00
C GLU A 116 -3.25 42.18 10.17
N THR A 117 -1.98 42.24 9.81
CA THR A 117 -0.85 42.31 10.71
C THR A 117 -0.91 43.61 11.50
N GLY A 118 -1.66 43.62 12.60
CA GLY A 118 -1.59 44.66 13.64
C GLY A 118 -0.26 44.66 14.43
N PHE A 119 0.82 44.13 13.85
CA PHE A 119 2.15 44.14 14.47
C PHE A 119 2.92 45.43 14.18
N ASP A 120 2.56 46.19 13.14
CA ASP A 120 3.28 47.42 12.78
C ASP A 120 2.79 48.68 13.52
N THR A 121 1.62 48.65 14.17
CA THR A 121 1.06 49.83 14.86
C THR A 121 1.63 50.07 16.25
N GLU A 122 2.29 49.10 16.88
CA GLU A 122 2.89 49.26 18.22
C GLU A 122 4.37 49.67 18.21
N ILE A 123 5.03 49.65 17.04
CA ILE A 123 6.48 49.93 16.92
C ILE A 123 6.77 51.41 16.59
N TRP A 124 5.74 52.21 16.38
CA TRP A 124 5.84 53.63 16.00
C TRP A 124 5.22 54.61 17.00
N GLU A 125 4.61 54.14 18.09
CA GLU A 125 4.22 54.97 19.23
C GLU A 125 5.17 54.73 20.40
N GLY A 126 6.32 55.41 20.34
CA GLY A 126 7.33 55.52 21.39
C GLY A 126 8.25 56.70 21.15
#